data_AF-A0A7J9Z0U5-F1
#
_entry.id   AF-A0A7J9Z0U5-F1
#
_cell.length_a   1.000
_cell.length_b   1.000
_cell.length_c   1.000
_cell.angle_alpha   90.00
_cell.angle_beta   90.00
_cell.angle_gamma   90.00
#
_symmetry.space_group_name_H-M   'P 1'
#
loop_
_entity.id
_entity.type
_entity.pdbx_description
1 polymer ?
#
loop_
_entity_poly.entity_id
_entity_poly.type
_entity_poly.pdbx_seq_one_letter_code
_entity_poly.pdbx_strand_id
1 'polypeptide(L)'
;HARIARIDAAPALDLPGVSGVFVGSDAKSLGNPLVVQAPVPQRYYPIAIDKVRFVGEPVAVVAAETRRQAEDALAAIEVDFDPLPSIASV
;
A
#
# COMPACT_ATOMS: atom_id res chain seq x y z
N HIS A 1 -7.79 -5.87 9.53
CA HIS A 1 -8.25 -4.47 9.64
C HIS A 1 -7.33 -3.75 10.61
N ALA A 2 -6.70 -2.66 10.21
CA ALA A 2 -5.79 -1.88 11.04
C ALA A 2 -5.60 -0.48 10.47
N ARG A 3 -5.34 0.53 11.30
CA ARG A 3 -4.86 1.84 10.85
C ARG A 3 -3.38 1.74 10.49
N ILE A 4 -2.97 2.45 9.44
CA ILE A 4 -1.56 2.57 9.07
C ILE A 4 -0.98 3.69 9.94
N ALA A 5 -0.10 3.35 10.88
CA ALA A 5 0.53 4.31 11.78
C ALA A 5 1.76 4.96 11.13
N ARG A 6 2.58 4.16 10.44
CA ARG A 6 3.78 4.61 9.73
C ARG A 6 4.07 3.69 8.55
N ILE A 7 4.64 4.27 7.48
CA ILE A 7 5.32 3.52 6.42
C ILE A 7 6.73 4.10 6.29
N ASP A 8 7.74 3.25 6.32
CA ASP A 8 9.12 3.60 6.04
C ASP A 8 9.59 2.89 4.78
N ALA A 9 9.76 3.66 3.71
CA ALA A 9 10.22 3.19 2.42
C ALA A 9 11.65 3.66 2.10
N ALA A 10 12.30 4.40 3.01
CA ALA A 10 13.63 4.96 2.74
C ALA A 10 14.67 3.86 2.41
N PRO A 11 14.76 2.75 3.17
CA PRO A 11 15.73 1.70 2.85
C PRO A 11 15.50 1.05 1.48
N ALA A 12 14.24 0.95 1.04
CA ALA A 12 13.88 0.37 -0.25
C ALA A 12 14.31 1.26 -1.42
N LEU A 13 14.23 2.58 -1.27
CA LEU A 13 14.63 3.55 -2.31
C LEU A 13 16.14 3.52 -2.60
N ASP A 14 16.95 3.11 -1.63
CA ASP A 14 18.41 3.05 -1.77
C ASP A 14 18.91 1.73 -2.40
N LEU A 15 18.01 0.76 -2.67
CA LEU A 15 18.41 -0.52 -3.24
C LEU A 15 18.71 -0.43 -4.76
N PRO A 16 19.70 -1.19 -5.26
CA PRO A 16 20.06 -1.17 -6.68
C PRO A 16 18.91 -1.54 -7.61
N GLY A 17 18.71 -0.72 -8.65
CA GLY A 17 17.69 -0.93 -9.68
C GLY A 17 16.26 -0.56 -9.25
N VAL A 18 16.08 0.05 -8.07
CA VAL A 18 14.80 0.64 -7.66
C VAL A 18 14.67 2.03 -8.28
N SER A 19 13.61 2.24 -9.05
CA SER A 19 13.29 3.52 -9.67
C SER A 19 12.31 4.35 -8.84
N GLY A 20 11.59 3.72 -7.92
CA GLY A 20 10.68 4.41 -7.02
C GLY A 20 9.84 3.49 -6.15
N VAL A 21 9.38 4.04 -5.03
CA VAL A 21 8.41 3.42 -4.13
C VAL A 21 7.23 4.38 -3.98
N PHE A 22 6.01 3.86 -4.11
CA PHE A 22 4.78 4.62 -4.05
C PHE A 22 3.91 4.12 -2.91
N VAL A 23 3.41 5.02 -2.08
CA VAL A 23 2.52 4.74 -0.95
C VAL A 23 1.20 5.49 -1.12
N GLY A 24 0.30 5.35 -0.13
CA GLY A 24 -1.03 5.96 -0.21
C GLY A 24 -1.04 7.49 -0.43
N SER A 25 -0.09 8.23 0.16
CA SER A 25 0.02 9.68 -0.07
C SER A 25 0.31 10.02 -1.54
N ASP A 26 1.11 9.21 -2.22
CA ASP A 26 1.42 9.40 -3.64
C ASP A 26 0.16 9.15 -4.48
N ALA A 27 -0.58 8.08 -4.20
CA ALA A 27 -1.83 7.77 -4.88
C ALA A 27 -2.87 8.90 -4.75
N LYS A 28 -2.95 9.54 -3.57
CA LYS A 28 -3.78 10.74 -3.35
C LYS A 28 -3.32 11.95 -4.13
N SER A 29 -2.01 12.14 -4.27
CA SER A 29 -1.44 13.28 -4.98
C SER A 29 -1.61 13.16 -6.50
N LEU A 30 -1.62 11.92 -7.02
CA LEU A 30 -1.70 11.62 -8.45
C LEU A 30 -3.11 11.72 -9.03
N GLY A 31 -4.16 11.58 -8.22
CA GLY A 31 -5.52 11.68 -8.74
C GLY A 31 -6.64 11.35 -7.76
N ASN A 32 -7.84 11.20 -8.34
CA ASN A 32 -9.06 10.88 -7.61
C ASN A 32 -9.18 9.37 -7.35
N PRO A 33 -9.92 8.95 -6.30
CA PRO A 33 -10.18 7.54 -6.07
C PRO A 33 -11.00 6.95 -7.23
N LEU A 34 -10.71 5.69 -7.53
CA LEU A 34 -11.42 4.90 -8.52
C LEU A 34 -12.82 4.55 -8.00
N VAL A 35 -13.82 4.62 -8.88
CA VAL A 35 -15.16 4.12 -8.57
C VAL A 35 -15.18 2.64 -8.87
N VAL A 36 -15.33 1.82 -7.83
CA VAL A 36 -15.52 0.38 -7.98
C VAL A 36 -17.01 0.11 -8.13
N GLN A 37 -17.39 -0.54 -9.24
CA GLN A 37 -18.77 -0.96 -9.45
C GLN A 37 -19.09 -2.14 -8.52
N ALA A 38 -19.89 -1.87 -7.52
CA ALA A 38 -20.46 -2.81 -6.57
C ALA A 38 -21.95 -2.43 -6.37
N PRO A 39 -22.79 -3.28 -5.73
CA PRO A 39 -24.20 -2.98 -5.49
C PRO A 39 -24.43 -1.61 -4.84
N VAL A 40 -23.49 -1.17 -3.99
CA VAL A 40 -23.37 0.21 -3.53
C VAL A 40 -22.04 0.76 -4.05
N PRO A 41 -22.02 1.77 -4.94
CA PRO A 41 -20.78 2.32 -5.47
C PRO A 41 -19.83 2.77 -4.38
N GLN A 42 -18.58 2.33 -4.45
CA GLN A 42 -17.54 2.68 -3.49
C GLN A 42 -16.40 3.41 -4.20
N ARG A 43 -15.72 4.30 -3.47
CA ARG A 43 -14.54 5.01 -3.94
C ARG A 43 -13.31 4.47 -3.23
N TYR A 44 -12.38 3.91 -3.98
CA TYR A 44 -11.14 3.34 -3.45
C TYR A 44 -9.93 3.87 -4.19
N TYR A 45 -8.84 4.11 -3.45
CA TYR A 45 -7.53 4.26 -4.04
C TYR A 45 -6.94 2.86 -4.31
N PRO A 46 -6.03 2.72 -5.30
CA PRO A 46 -5.37 1.44 -5.58
C PRO A 46 -4.40 1.01 -4.47
N ILE A 47 -4.01 1.93 -3.60
CA ILE A 47 -3.14 1.71 -2.44
C ILE A 47 -3.88 2.24 -1.21
N ALA A 48 -3.80 1.52 -0.10
CA ALA A 48 -4.37 1.93 1.18
C ALA A 48 -3.78 3.28 1.63
N ILE A 49 -4.65 4.12 2.19
CA ILE A 49 -4.30 5.50 2.56
C ILE A 49 -4.06 5.59 4.07
N ASP A 50 -5.13 5.35 4.84
CA ASP A 50 -5.24 5.61 6.26
C ASP A 50 -5.39 4.30 7.07
N LYS A 51 -5.92 3.27 6.42
CA LYS A 51 -6.12 1.95 7.01
C LYS A 51 -6.19 0.86 5.96
N VAL A 52 -5.85 -0.35 6.37
CA VAL A 52 -6.10 -1.58 5.64
C VAL A 52 -7.35 -2.25 6.19
N ARG A 53 -8.23 -2.70 5.30
CA ARG A 53 -9.56 -3.26 5.54
C ARG A 53 -9.49 -4.79 5.60
N PHE A 54 -8.66 -5.41 4.77
CA PHE A 54 -8.51 -6.86 4.67
C PHE A 54 -7.05 -7.29 4.50
N VAL A 55 -6.78 -8.59 4.69
CA VAL A 55 -5.44 -9.17 4.46
C VAL A 55 -5.18 -9.23 2.97
N GLY A 56 -4.10 -8.60 2.51
CA GLY A 56 -3.74 -8.49 1.10
C GLY A 56 -4.11 -7.17 0.44
N GLU A 57 -4.66 -6.20 1.17
CA GLU A 57 -4.83 -4.84 0.63
C GLU A 57 -3.45 -4.17 0.42
N PRO A 58 -3.14 -3.63 -0.77
CA PRO A 58 -1.84 -3.02 -1.03
C PRO A 58 -1.56 -1.79 -0.17
N VAL A 59 -0.36 -1.68 0.38
CA VAL A 59 0.10 -0.52 1.18
C VAL A 59 1.24 0.25 0.53
N ALA A 60 2.01 -0.41 -0.34
CA ALA A 60 3.07 0.19 -1.12
C ALA A 60 3.23 -0.54 -2.46
N VAL A 61 3.81 0.15 -3.45
CA VAL A 61 4.18 -0.39 -4.76
C VAL A 61 5.62 -0.01 -5.05
N VAL A 62 6.41 -0.96 -5.53
CA VAL A 62 7.81 -0.76 -5.92
C VAL A 62 7.94 -0.87 -7.44
N ALA A 63 8.58 0.10 -8.06
CA ALA A 63 9.04 0.02 -9.44
C ALA A 63 10.55 -0.24 -9.47
N ALA A 64 10.97 -1.34 -10.08
CA ALA A 64 12.36 -1.72 -10.21
C ALA A 64 12.64 -2.37 -11.58
N GLU A 65 13.92 -2.44 -11.96
CA GLU A 65 14.36 -2.99 -13.26
C GLU A 65 14.04 -4.48 -13.42
N THR A 66 14.05 -5.24 -12.32
CA THR A 66 13.71 -6.67 -12.32
C THR A 66 12.74 -7.02 -11.20
N ARG A 67 12.00 -8.12 -11.39
CA ARG A 67 11.12 -8.68 -10.37
C ARG A 67 11.83 -8.96 -9.05
N ARG A 68 13.04 -9.52 -9.11
CA ARG A 68 13.83 -9.86 -7.91
C ARG A 68 14.18 -8.60 -7.12
N GLN A 69 14.65 -7.54 -7.78
CA GLN A 69 14.93 -6.27 -7.12
C GLN A 69 13.69 -5.65 -6.49
N ALA A 70 12.52 -5.76 -7.15
CA ALA A 70 11.26 -5.30 -6.58
C ALA A 70 10.88 -6.08 -5.32
N GLU A 71 11.06 -7.42 -5.32
CA GLU A 71 10.80 -8.27 -4.15
C GLU A 71 11.76 -7.95 -2.99
N ASP A 72 13.05 -7.76 -3.27
CA ASP A 72 14.06 -7.37 -2.28
C ASP A 72 13.73 -5.99 -1.65
N ALA A 73 13.31 -5.01 -2.48
CA ALA A 73 12.88 -3.70 -2.01
C ALA A 73 11.57 -3.73 -1.22
N LEU A 74 10.59 -4.55 -1.63
CA LEU A 74 9.36 -4.73 -0.84
C LEU A 74 9.65 -5.27 0.56
N ALA A 75 10.65 -6.15 0.71
CA ALA A 75 11.06 -6.67 2.00
C ALA A 75 11.76 -5.63 2.90
N ALA A 76 12.28 -4.55 2.32
CA ALA A 76 12.93 -3.45 3.03
C ALA A 76 11.96 -2.33 3.46
N ILE A 77 10.68 -2.42 3.08
CA ILE A 77 9.65 -1.47 3.52
C ILE A 77 9.09 -1.93 4.87
N GLU A 78 9.18 -1.05 5.87
CA GLU A 78 8.60 -1.29 7.19
C GLU A 78 7.24 -0.59 7.30
N VAL A 79 6.25 -1.27 7.86
CA VAL A 79 4.90 -0.71 8.06
C VAL A 79 4.42 -1.00 9.47
N ASP A 80 4.12 0.06 10.20
CA ASP A 80 3.55 -0.01 11.53
C ASP A 80 2.03 0.09 11.44
N PHE A 81 1.35 -0.84 12.10
CA PHE A 81 -0.11 -0.92 12.11
C PHE A 81 -0.66 -0.83 13.53
N ASP A 82 -1.73 -0.05 13.70
CA ASP A 82 -2.57 -0.08 14.90
C ASP A 82 -3.79 -0.97 14.62
N PRO A 83 -3.89 -2.18 15.21
CA PRO A 83 -4.97 -3.10 14.94
C PRO A 83 -6.35 -2.49 15.28
N LEU A 84 -7.33 -2.78 14.42
CA LEU A 84 -8.73 -2.40 14.63
C LEU A 84 -9.61 -3.66 14.69
N PRO A 85 -10.73 -3.63 15.43
CA PRO A 85 -11.68 -4.74 15.41
C PRO A 85 -12.07 -5.10 13.98
N SER A 86 -11.96 -6.38 13.62
CA SER A 86 -12.33 -6.91 12.30
C SER A 86 -13.58 -7.76 12.38
N ILE A 87 -14.40 -7.73 11.34
CA ILE A 87 -15.48 -8.69 11.13
C ILE A 87 -14.94 -9.75 10.14
N ALA A 88 -14.74 -10.97 10.63
CA ALA A 88 -14.21 -12.08 9.83
C ALA A 88 -15.01 -13.40 10.02
N SER A 89 -16.02 -13.40 10.90
CA SER A 89 -16.96 -14.51 11.06
C SER A 89 -18.15 -14.34 10.10
N VAL A 90 -18.65 -15.46 9.61
CA VAL A 90 -19.87 -15.56 8.78
C VAL A 90 -21.04 -16.03 9.63
#